data_AF-A0A3C0ABB9-F1
#
_entry.id   AF-A0A3C0ABB9-F1
#
_cell.length_a   1.000
_cell.length_b   1.000
_cell.length_c   1.000
_cell.angle_alpha   90.00
_cell.angle_beta   90.00
_cell.angle_gamma   90.00
#
_symmetry.space_group_name_H-M   'P 1'
#
loop_
_entity.id
_entity.type
_entity.pdbx_description
1 polymer ?
#
loop_
_entity_poly.entity_id
_entity_poly.type
_entity_poly.pdbx_seq_one_letter_code
_entity_poly.pdbx_strand_id
1 'polypeptide(L)'
;MSFFKKIFSKEKKETLDKGLEKSKSSFFDKLNKAVAGKSSVDDDVLDMLEEVLVSSDVGVTTTLKVITRIEARVAKDKYVG
;
A
#
# COMPACT_ATOMS: atom_id res chain seq x y z
N MET A 1 10.71 13.33 5.33
CA MET A 1 9.58 13.64 6.25
C MET A 1 9.39 15.13 6.59
N SER A 2 10.16 16.07 6.03
CA SER A 2 10.11 17.51 6.41
C SER A 2 9.11 18.35 5.60
N PHE A 3 8.71 17.89 4.40
CA PHE A 3 7.93 18.69 3.45
C PHE A 3 6.43 18.81 3.81
N PHE A 4 5.80 17.73 4.27
CA PHE A 4 4.36 17.73 4.61
C PHE A 4 4.07 18.45 5.94
N LYS A 5 5.00 18.38 6.91
CA LYS A 5 4.83 18.95 8.26
C LYS A 5 4.90 20.49 8.29
N LYS A 6 5.47 21.12 7.24
CA LYS A 6 5.53 22.58 7.07
C LYS A 6 4.33 23.16 6.32
N ILE A 7 3.51 22.34 5.65
CA ILE A 7 2.42 22.80 4.75
C ILE A 7 1.03 22.45 5.30
N PHE A 8 0.91 21.37 6.09
CA PHE A 8 -0.36 20.94 6.67
C PHE A 8 -0.47 21.35 8.14
N SER A 9 -1.41 22.24 8.45
CA SER A 9 -1.83 22.46 9.84
C SER A 9 -2.47 21.19 10.41
N LYS A 10 -2.51 21.07 11.75
CA LYS A 10 -3.14 19.94 12.44
C LYS A 10 -4.58 19.71 11.96
N GLU A 11 -5.34 20.80 11.83
CA GLU A 11 -6.73 20.79 11.37
C GLU A 11 -6.87 20.28 9.93
N LYS A 12 -6.02 20.74 9.00
CA LYS A 12 -6.00 20.23 7.61
C LYS A 12 -5.67 18.74 7.53
N LYS A 13 -4.78 18.25 8.40
CA LYS A 13 -4.46 16.83 8.50
C LYS A 13 -5.67 16.02 8.98
N GLU A 14 -6.37 16.49 10.01
CA GLU A 14 -7.58 15.82 10.53
C GLU A 14 -8.69 15.76 9.47
N THR A 15 -8.90 16.84 8.71
CA THR A 15 -9.86 16.84 7.59
C THR A 15 -9.46 15.85 6.50
N LEU A 16 -8.18 15.81 6.13
CA LEU A 16 -7.67 14.86 5.12
C LEU A 16 -7.83 13.40 5.59
N ASP A 17 -7.48 13.11 6.84
CA ASP A 17 -7.59 11.77 7.43
C ASP A 17 -9.06 11.31 7.43
N LYS A 18 -9.99 12.18 7.83
CA LYS A 18 -11.45 11.90 7.76
C LYS A 18 -11.93 11.69 6.33
N GLY A 19 -11.46 12.50 5.38
CA GLY A 19 -11.84 12.38 3.96
C GLY A 19 -11.38 11.07 3.33
N LEU A 20 -10.22 10.54 3.75
CA LEU A 20 -9.65 9.29 3.24
C LEU A 20 -10.03 8.06 4.05
N GLU A 21 -10.80 8.21 5.14
CA GLU A 21 -11.10 7.14 6.09
C GLU A 21 -11.70 5.90 5.42
N LYS A 22 -12.70 6.09 4.55
CA LYS A 22 -13.37 4.98 3.85
C LYS A 22 -12.44 4.24 2.89
N SER A 23 -11.70 4.98 2.06
CA SER A 23 -10.74 4.40 1.12
C SER A 23 -9.64 3.65 1.85
N LYS A 24 -9.17 4.21 2.96
CA LYS A 24 -8.17 3.57 3.82
C LYS A 24 -8.72 2.28 4.41
N SER A 25 -9.89 2.29 5.04
CA SER A 25 -10.51 1.08 5.61
C SER A 25 -10.65 -0.01 4.56
N SER A 26 -11.28 0.31 3.42
CA SER A 26 -11.51 -0.66 2.35
C SER A 26 -10.22 -1.24 1.78
N PHE A 27 -9.19 -0.40 1.59
CA PHE A 27 -7.88 -0.86 1.11
C PHE A 27 -7.22 -1.81 2.11
N PHE A 28 -7.17 -1.44 3.40
CA PHE A 28 -6.57 -2.29 4.42
C PHE A 28 -7.35 -3.59 4.63
N ASP A 29 -8.67 -3.57 4.52
CA ASP A 29 -9.50 -4.78 4.63
C ASP A 29 -9.18 -5.79 3.51
N LYS A 30 -9.00 -5.32 2.27
CA LYS A 30 -8.58 -6.15 1.14
C LYS A 30 -7.15 -6.67 1.34
N LEU A 31 -6.23 -5.78 1.71
CA LEU A 31 -4.83 -6.13 1.93
C LEU A 31 -4.66 -7.17 3.04
N ASN A 32 -5.35 -6.99 4.17
CA ASN A 32 -5.29 -7.91 5.31
C ASN A 32 -5.76 -9.32 4.93
N LYS A 33 -6.76 -9.44 4.05
CA LYS A 33 -7.23 -10.73 3.54
C LYS A 33 -6.20 -11.37 2.61
N ALA A 34 -5.58 -10.59 1.73
CA ALA A 34 -4.55 -11.06 0.81
C ALA A 34 -3.33 -11.63 1.55
N VAL A 35 -2.91 -11.01 2.65
CA VAL A 35 -1.71 -11.45 3.39
C VAL A 35 -2.00 -12.39 4.57
N ALA A 36 -3.26 -12.76 4.78
CA ALA A 36 -3.65 -13.59 5.92
C ALA A 36 -2.98 -14.97 5.86
N GLY A 37 -2.21 -15.30 6.89
CA GLY A 37 -1.53 -16.61 7.00
C GLY A 37 -0.22 -16.72 6.21
N LYS A 38 0.24 -15.65 5.54
CA LYS A 38 1.54 -15.59 4.88
C LYS A 38 2.60 -15.02 5.84
N SER A 39 3.75 -15.68 5.96
CA SER A 39 4.85 -15.27 6.87
C SER A 39 5.91 -14.41 6.19
N SER A 40 5.99 -14.46 4.86
CA SER A 40 6.95 -13.74 4.03
C SER A 40 6.27 -13.14 2.80
N VAL A 41 6.97 -12.24 2.11
CA VAL A 41 6.49 -11.63 0.87
C VAL A 41 7.01 -12.49 -0.28
N ASP A 42 6.18 -13.43 -0.72
CA ASP A 42 6.40 -14.31 -1.87
C ASP A 42 5.68 -13.77 -3.13
N ASP A 43 5.84 -14.46 -4.26
CA ASP A 43 5.23 -14.09 -5.54
C ASP A 43 3.69 -14.05 -5.43
N ASP A 44 3.08 -15.01 -4.71
CA ASP A 44 1.63 -15.01 -4.48
C ASP A 44 1.16 -13.74 -3.76
N VAL A 45 1.90 -13.28 -2.74
CA VAL A 45 1.57 -12.05 -2.00
C VAL A 45 1.67 -10.82 -2.91
N LEU A 46 2.65 -10.79 -3.81
CA LEU A 46 2.83 -9.69 -4.75
C LEU A 46 1.71 -9.65 -5.80
N ASP A 47 1.31 -10.81 -6.32
CA ASP A 47 0.18 -10.94 -7.25
C ASP A 47 -1.14 -10.49 -6.60
N MET A 48 -1.41 -10.92 -5.37
CA MET A 48 -2.61 -10.46 -4.65
C MET A 48 -2.55 -8.96 -4.36
N LEU A 49 -1.37 -8.42 -4.03
CA LEU A 49 -1.21 -6.97 -3.82
C LEU A 49 -1.47 -6.18 -5.11
N GLU A 50 -1.05 -6.70 -6.27
CA GLU A 50 -1.36 -6.13 -7.58
C GLU A 50 -2.87 -6.03 -7.79
N GLU A 51 -3.61 -7.13 -7.55
CA GLU A 51 -5.08 -7.15 -7.66
C GLU A 51 -5.74 -6.13 -6.72
N VAL A 52 -5.28 -6.06 -5.46
CA VAL A 52 -5.80 -5.09 -4.49
C VAL A 52 -5.57 -3.65 -4.96
N LEU A 53 -4.39 -3.33 -5.49
CA LEU A 53 -4.07 -1.99 -5.99
C LEU A 53 -4.92 -1.63 -7.22
N VAL A 54 -5.04 -2.53 -8.19
CA VAL A 54 -5.87 -2.31 -9.39
C VAL A 54 -7.34 -2.11 -9.01
N SER A 55 -7.89 -2.94 -8.11
CA SER A 55 -9.29 -2.83 -7.65
C SER A 55 -9.57 -1.63 -6.72
N SER A 56 -8.54 -0.88 -6.37
CA SER A 56 -8.61 0.34 -5.54
C SER A 56 -8.34 1.61 -6.35
N ASP A 57 -8.61 1.56 -7.66
CA ASP A 57 -8.53 2.70 -8.59
C ASP A 57 -7.13 3.33 -8.74
N VAL A 58 -6.07 2.56 -8.45
CA VAL A 58 -4.67 3.02 -8.66
C VAL A 58 -4.27 3.00 -10.14
N GLY A 59 -4.85 2.07 -10.90
CA GLY A 59 -4.61 1.88 -12.33
C GLY A 59 -3.35 1.04 -12.64
N VAL A 60 -3.44 0.24 -13.72
CA VAL A 60 -2.45 -0.80 -14.09
C VAL A 60 -1.02 -0.25 -14.16
N THR A 61 -0.80 0.85 -14.87
CA THR A 61 0.55 1.41 -15.06
C THR A 61 1.21 1.83 -13.75
N THR A 62 0.43 2.39 -12.83
CA THR A 62 0.94 2.81 -11.52
C THR A 62 1.16 1.61 -10.62
N THR A 63 0.23 0.64 -10.64
CA THR A 63 0.37 -0.60 -9.88
C THR A 63 1.65 -1.34 -10.26
N LEU A 64 1.92 -1.55 -11.54
CA LEU A 64 3.16 -2.22 -12.00
C LEU A 64 4.42 -1.51 -11.44
N LYS A 65 4.45 -0.17 -11.50
CA LYS A 65 5.58 0.61 -10.93
C LYS A 65 5.72 0.42 -9.42
N VAL A 66 4.62 0.26 -8.69
CA VAL A 66 4.63 0.02 -7.24
C VAL A 66 5.15 -1.39 -6.95
N ILE A 67 4.61 -2.41 -7.63
CA ILE A 67 5.01 -3.81 -7.45
C ILE A 67 6.49 -4.01 -7.76
N THR A 68 6.99 -3.52 -8.91
CA THR A 68 8.42 -3.62 -9.26
C THR A 68 9.33 -3.00 -8.19
N ARG A 69 8.90 -1.91 -7.54
CA ARG A 69 9.68 -1.30 -6.46
C ARG A 69 9.65 -2.12 -5.18
N ILE A 70 8.55 -2.83 -4.91
CA ILE A 70 8.42 -3.74 -3.77
C ILE A 70 9.26 -5.00 -4.01
N GLU A 71 9.18 -5.62 -5.18
CA GLU A 71 10.03 -6.75 -5.59
C GLU A 71 11.52 -6.45 -5.41
N ALA A 72 11.99 -5.33 -5.97
CA ALA A 72 13.38 -4.90 -5.84
C ALA A 72 13.79 -4.68 -4.37
N ARG A 73 12.85 -4.25 -3.53
CA ARG A 73 13.08 -4.10 -2.10
C ARG A 73 13.12 -5.44 -1.37
N VAL A 74 12.24 -6.37 -1.69
CA VAL A 74 12.22 -7.73 -1.10
C VAL A 74 13.52 -8.46 -1.44
N ALA A 75 13.98 -8.37 -2.69
CA ALA A 75 15.24 -8.95 -3.15
C ALA A 75 16.46 -8.38 -2.40
N LYS A 76 16.43 -7.09 -2.04
CA LYS A 76 17.50 -6.41 -1.31
C LYS A 76 17.48 -6.71 0.19
N ASP A 77 16.31 -6.56 0.81
CA ASP A 77 16.16 -6.54 2.27
C ASP A 77 15.94 -7.96 2.86
N LYS A 78 15.85 -8.99 2.01
CA LYS A 78 15.61 -10.41 2.39
C LYS A 78 14.44 -10.56 3.37
N TYR A 79 13.26 -10.07 3.00
CA TYR A 79 11.99 -10.43 3.67
C TYR A 79 11.51 -11.85 3.31
N VAL A 80 12.48 -12.75 3.14
CA VAL A 80 12.34 -14.18 2.87
C VAL A 80 12.92 -14.90 4.08
N GLY A 81 12.02 -15.21 5.02
CA GLY A 81 12.29 -16.00 6.22
C GLY A 81 11.09 -16.89 6.50
#